data_AF-A0A0P0W864-F1
#
_entry.id   AF-A0A0P0W864-F1
#
_cell.length_a   1.000
_cell.length_b   1.000
_cell.length_c   1.000
_cell.angle_alpha   90.00
_cell.angle_beta   90.00
_cell.angle_gamma   90.00
#
_symmetry.space_group_name_H-M   'P 1'
#
loop_
_entity.id
_entity.type
_entity.pdbx_description
1 polymer ?
#
loop_
_entity_poly.entity_id
_entity_poly.type
_entity_poly.pdbx_seq_one_letter_code
_entity_poly.pdbx_strand_id
1 'polypeptide(L)'
;MASSSNPSNLPCSSDGVCMLCKVLTTEVEQLRCSTCATPWHTPCLSSIPPLTDVAHWVCPDCSGDVTASYPPSDVVRPESSLIAAIRVIEADPVLSIQEKARRRQELLGHAGDAGAAITEAVGENVEDSESNNPLSMLNKNINCSFCMLLPERPVTTPCGHNFCLKCFRRWIENGKRACVICRAPITQKVAQDLRINLALVQAIRMAKAANNASTTGETTVYHYKENEDKPDRAFTTERAKRAGMANASSGQIFVTIAPDYFGPILEDHDPRRNRGVRVGDHWKDRMEGRQWGAHFPHIAGIAGQSTHGAQSVALSGGYLDDEDHGEWFLYTGSGGRDLSGNKRTSKEQSFDQKFEKLNAALRVSCLNGYPVRVVR
;
A
#
# COMPACT_ATOMS: atom_id res chain seq x y z
N MET A 1 32.58 8.48 -31.55
CA MET A 1 31.65 9.57 -31.21
C MET A 1 30.27 8.95 -31.11
N ALA A 2 29.84 8.58 -29.90
CA ALA A 2 28.51 8.04 -29.65
C ALA A 2 27.76 9.08 -28.81
N SER A 3 26.80 9.75 -29.45
CA SER A 3 25.90 10.73 -28.88
C SER A 3 25.04 10.07 -27.80
N SER A 4 25.36 10.33 -26.54
CA SER A 4 24.54 9.98 -25.38
C SER A 4 23.22 10.74 -25.45
N SER A 5 22.13 10.03 -25.72
CA SER A 5 20.76 10.53 -25.55
C SER A 5 20.53 10.83 -24.07
N ASN A 6 20.60 12.10 -23.68
CA ASN A 6 20.22 12.53 -22.34
C ASN A 6 18.72 12.20 -22.13
N PRO A 7 18.32 11.62 -20.97
CA PRO A 7 16.91 11.50 -20.65
C PRO A 7 16.29 12.91 -20.69
N SER A 8 15.22 13.08 -21.46
CA SER A 8 14.67 14.39 -21.80
C SER A 8 13.90 15.04 -20.64
N ASN A 9 13.48 14.24 -19.66
CA ASN A 9 12.71 14.69 -18.50
C ASN A 9 13.12 13.83 -17.27
N LEU A 10 13.53 14.44 -16.16
CA LEU A 10 13.64 13.78 -14.84
C LEU A 10 13.04 14.68 -13.74
N PRO A 11 12.50 14.10 -12.66
CA PRO A 11 11.93 14.86 -11.55
C PRO A 11 13.00 15.56 -10.70
N CYS A 12 12.57 16.34 -9.71
CA CYS A 12 13.40 16.78 -8.61
C CYS A 12 13.48 15.69 -7.53
N SER A 13 14.64 15.60 -6.88
CA SER A 13 14.83 14.77 -5.69
C SER A 13 14.04 15.30 -4.49
N SER A 14 13.97 14.51 -3.41
CA SER A 14 13.34 14.90 -2.14
C SER A 14 13.94 16.17 -1.54
N ASP A 15 15.20 16.45 -1.84
CA ASP A 15 15.94 17.62 -1.35
C ASP A 15 15.72 18.86 -2.25
N GLY A 16 14.80 18.77 -3.22
CA GLY A 16 14.49 19.85 -4.15
C GLY A 16 15.53 20.05 -5.26
N VAL A 17 16.48 19.12 -5.43
CA VAL A 17 17.51 19.21 -6.48
C VAL A 17 17.00 18.57 -7.77
N CYS A 18 17.03 19.30 -8.90
CA CYS A 18 16.67 18.81 -10.22
C CYS A 18 17.58 17.65 -10.64
N MET A 19 17.02 16.50 -11.02
CA MET A 19 17.83 15.35 -11.41
C MET A 19 18.47 15.49 -12.80
N LEU A 20 18.02 16.44 -13.63
CA LEU A 20 18.66 16.78 -14.92
C LEU A 20 19.83 17.74 -14.73
N CYS A 21 19.58 18.99 -14.29
CA CYS A 21 20.60 20.03 -14.23
C CYS A 21 21.38 20.09 -12.90
N LYS A 22 20.99 19.30 -11.89
CA LYS A 22 21.62 19.23 -10.56
C LYS A 22 21.53 20.52 -9.74
N VAL A 23 20.64 21.45 -10.09
CA VAL A 23 20.41 22.71 -9.37
C VAL A 23 19.35 22.53 -8.28
N LEU A 24 19.55 23.16 -7.12
CA LEU A 24 18.54 23.27 -6.07
C LEU A 24 17.42 24.21 -6.53
N THR A 25 16.20 23.70 -6.62
CA THR A 25 15.05 24.41 -7.19
C THR A 25 14.24 25.14 -6.11
N THR A 26 13.78 26.34 -6.41
CA THR A 26 12.82 27.08 -5.58
C THR A 26 11.39 26.63 -5.88
N GLU A 27 10.43 26.90 -4.97
CA GLU A 27 9.02 26.50 -5.19
C GLU A 27 8.42 27.09 -6.48
N VAL A 28 8.85 28.28 -6.90
CA VAL A 28 8.39 28.94 -8.14
C VAL A 28 8.95 28.32 -9.41
N GLU A 29 10.04 27.57 -9.31
CA GLU A 29 10.67 26.84 -10.41
C GLU A 29 10.21 25.38 -10.49
N GLN A 30 9.30 24.97 -9.59
CA GLN A 30 8.77 23.62 -9.52
C GLN A 30 7.35 23.52 -10.08
N LEU A 31 7.12 22.50 -10.88
CA LEU A 31 5.81 22.05 -11.30
C LEU A 31 5.50 20.70 -10.66
N ARG A 32 4.34 20.54 -10.01
CA ARG A 32 3.96 19.29 -9.34
C ARG A 32 2.96 18.53 -10.19
N CYS A 33 3.17 17.23 -10.33
CA CYS A 33 2.21 16.37 -11.01
C CYS A 33 0.91 16.25 -10.20
N SER A 34 -0.24 16.41 -10.87
CA SER A 34 -1.57 16.22 -10.27
C SER A 34 -1.84 14.79 -9.79
N THR A 35 -1.16 13.79 -10.35
CA THR A 35 -1.30 12.37 -10.00
C THR A 35 -0.38 11.91 -8.88
N CYS A 36 0.94 12.16 -9.00
CA CYS A 36 1.93 11.64 -8.04
C CYS A 36 2.54 12.70 -7.10
N ALA A 37 2.18 13.98 -7.27
CA ALA A 37 2.71 15.11 -6.50
C ALA A 37 4.25 15.33 -6.58
N THR A 38 4.97 14.51 -7.33
CA THR A 38 6.42 14.63 -7.56
C THR A 38 6.74 16.00 -8.16
N PRO A 39 7.69 16.76 -7.60
CA PRO A 39 8.12 18.04 -8.14
C PRO A 39 9.02 17.85 -9.37
N TRP A 40 8.85 18.70 -10.36
CA TRP A 40 9.63 18.74 -11.60
C TRP A 40 10.19 20.14 -11.80
N HIS A 41 11.42 20.22 -12.28
CA HIS A 41 12.06 21.51 -12.54
C HIS A 41 11.53 22.08 -13.85
N THR A 42 10.66 23.10 -13.78
CA THR A 42 9.95 23.68 -14.93
C THR A 42 10.89 24.07 -16.09
N PRO A 43 12.06 24.71 -15.85
CA PRO A 43 13.02 25.04 -16.90
C PRO A 43 13.69 23.83 -17.58
N CYS A 44 13.65 22.65 -16.97
CA CYS A 44 14.22 21.42 -17.52
C CYS A 44 13.19 20.48 -18.13
N LEU A 45 11.90 20.84 -18.15
CA LEU A 45 10.87 20.08 -18.84
C LEU A 45 10.97 20.28 -20.35
N SER A 46 10.89 19.18 -21.09
CA SER A 46 10.87 19.19 -22.56
C SER A 46 9.60 19.83 -23.13
N SER A 47 8.50 19.81 -22.36
CA SER A 47 7.25 20.49 -22.68
C SER A 47 6.70 21.16 -21.42
N ILE A 48 6.54 22.47 -21.49
CA ILE A 48 5.96 23.27 -20.42
C ILE A 48 4.46 23.41 -20.71
N PRO A 49 3.56 23.07 -19.78
CA PRO A 49 2.13 23.24 -20.00
C PRO A 49 1.75 24.73 -20.12
N PRO A 50 0.67 25.06 -20.85
CA PRO A 50 0.11 26.40 -20.80
C PRO A 50 -0.34 26.74 -19.36
N LEU A 51 -0.32 28.03 -19.01
CA LEU A 51 -0.68 28.53 -17.67
C LEU A 51 -2.07 28.05 -17.18
N THR A 52 -3.00 27.77 -18.10
CA THR A 52 -4.34 27.26 -17.81
C THR A 52 -4.35 25.83 -17.28
N ASP A 53 -3.32 25.04 -17.55
CA ASP A 53 -3.30 23.59 -17.31
C ASP A 53 -2.36 23.19 -16.16
N VAL A 54 -1.67 24.15 -15.55
CA VAL A 54 -0.71 23.94 -14.45
C VAL A 54 -1.33 23.14 -13.31
N ALA A 55 -2.60 23.39 -12.96
CA ALA A 55 -3.31 22.70 -11.87
C ALA A 55 -3.62 21.23 -12.18
N HIS A 56 -3.72 20.86 -13.45
CA HIS A 56 -4.08 19.51 -13.89
C HIS A 56 -2.90 18.77 -14.56
N TRP A 57 -1.73 19.38 -14.62
CA TRP A 57 -0.57 18.83 -15.32
C TRP A 57 -0.16 17.45 -14.77
N VAL A 58 -0.02 16.49 -15.68
CA VAL A 58 0.43 15.13 -15.40
C VAL A 58 1.86 14.98 -15.91
N CYS A 59 2.76 14.47 -15.07
CA CYS A 59 4.16 14.30 -15.47
C CYS A 59 4.34 13.16 -16.49
N PRO A 60 5.46 13.14 -17.24
CA PRO A 60 5.76 12.09 -18.21
C PRO A 60 5.66 10.65 -17.66
N ASP A 61 6.01 10.47 -16.38
CA ASP A 61 5.93 9.17 -15.70
C ASP A 61 4.48 8.74 -15.44
N CYS A 62 3.57 9.69 -15.20
CA CYS A 62 2.16 9.43 -14.93
C CYS A 62 1.28 9.48 -16.17
N SER A 63 1.67 10.21 -17.22
CA SER A 63 0.94 10.28 -18.49
C SER A 63 1.22 9.07 -19.40
N GLY A 64 2.31 8.34 -19.13
CA GLY A 64 2.70 7.18 -19.93
C GLY A 64 3.43 7.56 -21.23
N ASP A 65 3.80 8.82 -21.42
CA ASP A 65 4.49 9.35 -22.61
C ASP A 65 6.00 9.03 -22.62
N VAL A 66 6.38 7.87 -22.08
CA VAL A 66 7.78 7.47 -21.96
C VAL A 66 8.25 6.88 -23.30
N THR A 67 8.62 7.75 -24.24
CA THR A 67 9.52 7.41 -25.35
C THR A 67 10.95 7.32 -24.81
N ALA A 68 11.26 6.34 -23.96
CA ALA A 68 12.63 6.12 -23.47
C ALA A 68 13.14 4.75 -23.94
N SER A 69 13.83 4.75 -25.08
CA SER A 69 14.73 3.67 -25.46
C SER A 69 15.95 3.70 -24.53
N TYR A 70 15.91 2.90 -23.46
CA TYR A 70 17.12 2.64 -22.69
C TYR A 70 18.06 1.75 -23.51
N PRO A 71 19.33 2.15 -23.73
CA PRO A 71 20.30 1.25 -24.32
C PRO A 71 20.50 0.04 -23.38
N PRO A 72 20.63 -1.17 -23.93
CA PRO A 72 20.82 -2.36 -23.11
C PRO A 72 22.15 -2.20 -22.36
N SER A 73 22.10 -2.25 -21.02
CA SER A 73 23.31 -2.45 -20.24
C SER A 73 23.86 -3.84 -20.56
N ASP A 74 25.13 -3.89 -20.98
CA ASP A 74 25.93 -5.09 -21.26
C ASP A 74 26.15 -5.95 -20.01
N VAL A 75 25.07 -6.50 -19.47
CA VAL A 75 25.12 -7.59 -18.52
C VAL A 75 24.27 -8.71 -19.10
N VAL A 76 24.91 -9.53 -19.93
CA VAL A 76 24.36 -10.79 -20.45
C VAL A 76 24.09 -11.70 -19.25
N ARG A 77 22.89 -11.57 -18.67
CA ARG A 77 22.26 -12.62 -17.89
C ARG A 77 21.42 -13.44 -18.85
N PRO A 78 21.38 -14.77 -18.74
CA PRO A 78 20.52 -15.57 -19.59
C PRO A 78 19.08 -15.08 -19.37
N GLU A 79 18.44 -14.56 -20.42
CA GLU A 79 17.00 -14.28 -20.38
C GLU A 79 16.34 -15.59 -19.94
N SER A 80 15.64 -15.57 -18.80
CA SER A 80 14.83 -16.73 -18.40
C SER A 80 13.91 -17.06 -19.57
N SER A 81 13.87 -18.31 -20.03
CA SER A 81 13.10 -18.72 -21.23
C SER A 81 11.63 -18.26 -21.17
N LEU A 82 11.11 -18.09 -19.95
CA LEU A 82 9.80 -17.50 -19.67
C LEU A 82 9.63 -16.08 -20.24
N ILE A 83 10.59 -15.18 -20.05
CA ILE A 83 10.51 -13.78 -20.55
C ILE A 83 10.56 -13.77 -22.08
N ALA A 84 11.41 -14.59 -22.69
CA ALA A 84 11.47 -14.74 -24.14
C ALA A 84 10.13 -15.27 -24.69
N ALA A 85 9.54 -16.28 -24.04
CA ALA A 85 8.25 -16.85 -24.43
C ALA A 85 7.08 -15.86 -24.26
N ILE A 86 7.06 -15.05 -23.19
CA ILE A 86 6.07 -13.99 -23.00
C ILE A 86 6.19 -12.94 -24.11
N ARG A 87 7.41 -12.53 -24.49
CA ARG A 87 7.62 -11.57 -25.58
C ARG A 87 7.13 -12.11 -26.93
N VAL A 88 7.30 -13.41 -27.20
CA VAL A 88 6.77 -14.05 -28.41
C VAL A 88 5.24 -13.99 -28.44
N ILE A 89 4.56 -14.23 -27.32
CA ILE A 89 3.08 -14.11 -27.23
C ILE A 89 2.63 -12.66 -27.46
N GLU A 90 3.30 -11.70 -26.84
CA GLU A 90 2.96 -10.27 -26.97
C GLU A 90 3.16 -9.75 -28.40
N ALA A 91 4.20 -10.23 -29.07
CA ALA A 91 4.53 -9.84 -30.44
C ALA A 91 3.65 -10.51 -31.51
N ASP A 92 2.86 -11.54 -31.18
CA ASP A 92 2.02 -12.25 -32.14
C ASP A 92 0.79 -11.38 -32.55
N PRO A 93 0.69 -10.95 -33.82
CA PRO A 93 -0.42 -10.12 -34.29
C PRO A 93 -1.71 -10.93 -34.56
N VAL A 94 -1.65 -12.26 -34.58
CA VAL A 94 -2.81 -13.13 -34.84
C VAL A 94 -3.63 -13.37 -33.58
N LEU A 95 -3.04 -13.18 -32.39
CA LEU A 95 -3.71 -13.43 -31.12
C LEU A 95 -4.53 -12.23 -30.65
N SER A 96 -5.77 -12.50 -30.25
CA SER A 96 -6.57 -11.54 -29.51
C SER A 96 -5.93 -11.23 -28.15
N ILE A 97 -6.28 -10.09 -27.55
CA ILE A 97 -5.81 -9.71 -26.21
C ILE A 97 -6.15 -10.79 -25.17
N GLN A 98 -7.33 -11.41 -25.29
CA GLN A 98 -7.76 -12.51 -24.43
C GLN A 98 -6.90 -13.76 -24.64
N GLU A 99 -6.54 -14.09 -25.88
CA GLU A 99 -5.67 -15.23 -26.20
C GLU A 99 -4.23 -15.00 -25.73
N LYS A 100 -3.72 -13.76 -25.85
CA LYS A 100 -2.42 -13.37 -25.27
C LYS A 100 -2.42 -13.51 -23.76
N ALA A 101 -3.49 -13.10 -23.07
CA ALA A 101 -3.65 -13.29 -21.64
C ALA A 101 -3.68 -14.78 -21.25
N ARG A 102 -4.47 -15.60 -21.96
CA ARG A 102 -4.55 -17.05 -21.75
C ARG A 102 -3.20 -17.73 -21.89
N ARG A 103 -2.47 -17.50 -22.99
CA ARG A 103 -1.16 -18.13 -23.22
C ARG A 103 -0.08 -17.67 -22.23
N ARG A 104 -0.09 -16.41 -21.79
CA ARG A 104 0.80 -15.94 -20.71
C ARG A 104 0.53 -16.68 -19.42
N GLN A 105 -0.75 -16.89 -19.10
CA GLN A 105 -1.18 -17.61 -17.91
C GLN A 105 -0.82 -19.10 -17.98
N GLU A 106 -0.93 -19.73 -19.15
CA GLU A 106 -0.46 -21.10 -19.41
C GLU A 106 1.07 -21.22 -19.26
N LEU A 107 1.87 -20.28 -19.79
CA LEU A 107 3.34 -20.27 -19.63
C LEU A 107 3.77 -20.11 -18.17
N LEU A 108 3.02 -19.32 -17.39
CA LEU A 108 3.27 -19.13 -15.97
C LEU A 108 2.89 -20.38 -15.15
N GLY A 109 1.96 -21.21 -15.65
CA GLY A 109 1.49 -22.44 -15.02
C GLY A 109 2.24 -23.72 -15.40
N HIS A 110 3.03 -23.72 -16.49
CA HIS A 110 3.72 -24.91 -17.02
C HIS A 110 5.26 -24.84 -16.99
N ALA A 111 5.86 -23.91 -16.26
CA ALA A 111 7.32 -23.73 -16.19
C ALA A 111 8.10 -24.85 -15.46
N GLY A 112 7.48 -26.01 -15.19
CA GLY A 112 8.09 -27.18 -14.55
C GLY A 112 8.39 -28.39 -15.47
N ASP A 113 7.76 -28.50 -16.64
CA ASP A 113 7.81 -29.73 -17.45
C ASP A 113 8.27 -29.46 -18.89
N ALA A 114 9.57 -29.21 -19.05
CA ALA A 114 10.26 -29.27 -20.34
C ALA A 114 11.70 -29.76 -20.14
N GLY A 115 11.87 -31.06 -19.85
CA GLY A 115 13.20 -31.68 -19.86
C GLY A 115 13.39 -33.00 -19.12
N ALA A 116 12.53 -34.01 -19.24
CA ALA A 116 12.91 -35.39 -18.93
C ALA A 116 11.93 -36.41 -19.50
N ALA A 117 12.20 -36.90 -20.70
CA ALA A 117 11.63 -38.14 -21.18
C ALA A 117 12.52 -39.32 -20.73
N ILE A 118 11.97 -40.13 -19.82
CA ILE A 118 12.10 -41.61 -19.75
C ILE A 118 13.47 -42.18 -19.33
N THR A 119 13.61 -42.61 -18.07
CA THR A 119 13.91 -44.01 -17.67
C THR A 119 14.03 -44.16 -16.14
N GLU A 120 13.11 -44.96 -15.59
CA GLU A 120 13.29 -45.97 -14.51
C GLU A 120 14.06 -45.61 -13.22
N ALA A 121 13.33 -45.52 -12.09
CA ALA A 121 13.41 -46.47 -10.98
C ALA A 121 12.79 -45.91 -9.68
N VAL A 122 11.68 -46.53 -9.28
CA VAL A 122 11.32 -46.93 -7.91
C VAL A 122 11.57 -45.91 -6.78
N GLY A 123 10.47 -45.32 -6.30
CA GLY A 123 10.44 -44.60 -5.03
C GLY A 123 9.12 -43.89 -4.82
N GLU A 124 8.14 -44.61 -4.31
CA GLU A 124 6.84 -44.09 -3.87
C GLU A 124 7.03 -42.90 -2.92
N ASN A 125 6.52 -41.72 -3.28
CA ASN A 125 6.00 -40.75 -2.33
C ASN A 125 4.91 -39.93 -3.02
N VAL A 126 3.71 -40.08 -2.46
CA VAL A 126 2.49 -39.32 -2.70
C VAL A 126 2.72 -37.87 -2.24
N GLU A 127 1.99 -36.91 -2.80
CA GLU A 127 1.91 -35.47 -2.41
C GLU A 127 2.97 -34.59 -3.12
N ASP A 128 2.60 -33.67 -4.03
CA ASP A 128 2.20 -32.30 -3.65
C ASP A 128 1.40 -31.60 -4.76
N SER A 129 0.10 -31.45 -4.52
CA SER A 129 -0.77 -30.47 -5.21
C SER A 129 -0.56 -29.03 -4.70
N GLU A 130 0.46 -28.79 -3.88
CA GLU A 130 0.78 -27.50 -3.24
C GLU A 130 1.64 -26.52 -4.09
N SER A 131 2.13 -26.95 -5.25
CA SER A 131 3.15 -26.21 -6.01
C SER A 131 2.67 -24.92 -6.70
N ASN A 132 1.35 -24.73 -6.87
CA ASN A 132 0.74 -23.58 -7.57
C ASN A 132 0.13 -22.51 -6.65
N ASN A 133 0.33 -22.61 -5.34
CA ASN A 133 -0.18 -21.63 -4.39
C ASN A 133 0.63 -20.31 -4.49
N PRO A 134 0.00 -19.12 -4.66
CA PRO A 134 0.70 -17.84 -4.69
C PRO A 134 1.65 -17.64 -3.50
N LEU A 135 1.30 -18.17 -2.32
CA LEU A 135 2.20 -18.16 -1.17
C LEU A 135 3.40 -19.08 -1.32
N SER A 136 3.23 -20.29 -1.84
CA SER A 136 4.34 -21.22 -2.00
C SER A 136 5.31 -20.73 -3.07
N MET A 137 4.82 -20.12 -4.15
CA MET A 137 5.66 -19.45 -5.15
C MET A 137 6.44 -18.27 -4.56
N LEU A 138 5.79 -17.42 -3.76
CA LEU A 138 6.46 -16.27 -3.16
C LEU A 138 7.48 -16.70 -2.10
N ASN A 139 7.15 -17.72 -1.29
CA ASN A 139 8.03 -18.31 -0.30
C ASN A 139 9.21 -19.05 -0.94
N LYS A 140 9.12 -19.49 -2.19
CA LYS A 140 10.27 -20.03 -2.94
C LYS A 140 11.20 -18.91 -3.42
N ASN A 141 10.64 -17.76 -3.81
CA ASN A 141 11.38 -16.71 -4.51
C ASN A 141 11.90 -15.58 -3.60
N ILE A 142 11.26 -15.36 -2.45
CA ILE A 142 11.56 -14.20 -1.59
C ILE A 142 11.63 -14.63 -0.13
N ASN A 143 12.83 -15.01 0.31
CA ASN A 143 13.11 -15.35 1.70
C ASN A 143 14.11 -14.38 2.32
N CYS A 144 13.91 -14.06 3.60
CA CYS A 144 14.94 -13.38 4.36
C CYS A 144 16.08 -14.36 4.65
N SER A 145 17.26 -14.15 4.08
CA SER A 145 18.42 -15.05 4.28
C SER A 145 18.96 -15.12 5.72
N PHE A 146 18.39 -14.37 6.67
CA PHE A 146 18.73 -14.45 8.08
C PHE A 146 17.84 -15.43 8.85
N CYS A 147 16.53 -15.41 8.62
CA CYS A 147 15.57 -16.28 9.32
C CYS A 147 14.99 -17.37 8.42
N MET A 148 15.30 -17.35 7.12
CA MET A 148 14.83 -18.28 6.09
C MET A 148 13.30 -18.35 5.95
N LEU A 149 12.61 -17.28 6.35
CA LEU A 149 11.15 -17.13 6.22
C LEU A 149 10.82 -15.98 5.25
N LEU A 150 9.57 -15.96 4.75
CA LEU A 150 8.99 -14.78 4.09
C LEU A 150 9.27 -13.51 4.93
N PRO A 151 9.91 -12.48 4.36
CA PRO A 151 10.32 -11.30 5.10
C PRO A 151 9.17 -10.60 5.84
N GLU A 152 9.27 -10.46 7.16
CA GLU A 152 8.40 -9.60 7.96
C GLU A 152 8.91 -8.16 7.92
N ARG A 153 8.08 -7.22 7.43
CA ARG A 153 8.47 -5.82 7.19
C ARG A 153 9.76 -5.76 6.35
N PRO A 154 9.73 -6.23 5.09
CA PRO A 154 10.90 -6.32 4.23
C PRO A 154 11.60 -4.98 4.08
N VAL A 155 12.92 -4.97 4.17
CA VAL A 155 13.77 -3.89 3.68
C VAL A 155 14.56 -4.38 2.48
N THR A 156 14.69 -3.53 1.48
CA THR A 156 15.44 -3.84 0.25
C THR A 156 16.72 -3.04 0.25
N THR A 157 17.84 -3.74 0.41
CA THR A 157 19.17 -3.12 0.31
C THR A 157 19.40 -2.54 -1.09
N PRO A 158 20.31 -1.58 -1.30
CA PRO A 158 20.57 -1.00 -2.63
C PRO A 158 20.99 -2.03 -3.69
N CYS A 159 21.51 -3.19 -3.28
CA CYS A 159 21.82 -4.29 -4.19
C CYS A 159 20.60 -5.17 -4.54
N GLY A 160 19.39 -4.81 -4.12
CA GLY A 160 18.13 -5.48 -4.44
C GLY A 160 17.74 -6.64 -3.51
N HIS A 161 18.58 -7.01 -2.54
CA HIS A 161 18.29 -8.12 -1.63
C HIS A 161 17.36 -7.71 -0.49
N ASN A 162 16.45 -8.63 -0.13
CA ASN A 162 15.35 -8.40 0.79
C ASN A 162 15.55 -9.12 2.13
N PHE A 163 15.30 -8.43 3.24
CA PHE A 163 15.44 -8.97 4.59
C PHE A 163 14.31 -8.51 5.49
N CYS A 164 13.97 -9.25 6.56
CA CYS A 164 13.13 -8.70 7.62
C CYS A 164 13.81 -7.47 8.22
N LEU A 165 13.06 -6.41 8.52
CA LEU A 165 13.60 -5.21 9.17
C LEU A 165 14.35 -5.56 10.46
N LYS A 166 13.78 -6.45 11.30
CA LYS A 166 14.40 -6.91 12.56
C LYS A 166 15.74 -7.63 12.32
N CYS A 167 15.78 -8.51 11.33
CA CYS A 167 16.99 -9.26 10.99
C CYS A 167 18.08 -8.35 10.41
N PHE A 168 17.71 -7.45 9.51
CA PHE A 168 18.61 -6.45 8.95
C PHE A 168 19.18 -5.53 10.02
N ARG A 169 18.34 -5.00 10.93
CA ARG A 169 18.81 -4.15 12.04
C ARG A 169 19.81 -4.87 12.93
N ARG A 170 19.51 -6.11 13.34
CA ARG A 170 20.45 -6.94 14.12
C ARG A 170 21.79 -7.13 13.41
N TRP A 171 21.77 -7.33 12.09
CA TRP A 171 22.99 -7.45 11.29
C TRP A 171 23.84 -6.16 11.31
N ILE A 172 23.21 -5.00 11.15
CA ILE A 172 23.89 -3.69 11.20
C ILE A 172 24.36 -3.34 12.61
N GLU A 173 23.56 -3.63 13.65
CA GLU A 173 23.90 -3.42 15.06
C GLU A 173 25.13 -4.25 15.48
N ASN A 174 25.28 -5.45 14.92
CA ASN A 174 26.47 -6.30 15.08
C ASN A 174 27.70 -5.81 14.28
N GLY A 175 27.71 -4.54 13.84
CA GLY A 175 28.83 -3.90 13.14
C GLY A 175 29.02 -4.33 11.69
N LYS A 176 28.10 -5.12 11.11
CA LYS A 176 28.23 -5.56 9.72
C LYS A 176 27.81 -4.44 8.77
N ARG A 177 28.56 -4.27 7.68
CA ARG A 177 28.40 -3.16 6.70
C ARG A 177 28.38 -3.64 5.26
N ALA A 178 27.96 -4.89 5.06
CA ALA A 178 27.84 -5.50 3.74
C ALA A 178 26.58 -6.38 3.70
N CYS A 179 25.96 -6.50 2.53
CA CYS A 179 24.87 -7.42 2.29
C CYS A 179 25.34 -8.86 2.54
N VAL A 180 24.58 -9.65 3.29
CA VAL A 180 24.94 -11.05 3.58
C VAL A 180 24.93 -11.94 2.32
N ILE A 181 24.14 -11.56 1.31
CA ILE A 181 23.96 -12.35 0.08
C ILE A 181 25.05 -12.05 -0.95
N CYS A 182 25.19 -10.78 -1.36
CA CYS A 182 26.14 -10.41 -2.42
C CYS A 182 27.36 -9.61 -1.95
N ARG A 183 27.49 -9.35 -0.63
CA ARG A 183 28.60 -8.58 -0.04
C ARG A 183 28.70 -7.12 -0.51
N ALA A 184 27.72 -6.60 -1.24
CA ALA A 184 27.65 -5.18 -1.60
C ALA A 184 27.68 -4.30 -0.34
N PRO A 185 28.43 -3.18 -0.35
CA PRO A 185 28.58 -2.32 0.81
C PRO A 185 27.26 -1.67 1.22
N ILE A 186 27.03 -1.59 2.51
CA ILE A 186 25.89 -0.92 3.14
C ILE A 186 26.46 0.13 4.08
N THR A 187 26.49 1.37 3.63
CA THR A 187 27.00 2.49 4.42
C THR A 187 26.09 2.76 5.62
N GLN A 188 26.61 3.44 6.64
CA GLN A 188 25.81 3.83 7.80
C GLN A 188 24.59 4.68 7.40
N LYS A 189 24.78 5.59 6.44
CA LYS A 189 23.71 6.43 5.89
C LYS A 189 22.62 5.58 5.24
N VAL A 190 23.00 4.66 4.35
CA VAL A 190 22.04 3.73 3.73
C VAL A 190 21.31 2.91 4.79
N ALA A 191 22.00 2.38 5.79
CA ALA A 191 21.37 1.57 6.83
C ALA A 191 20.32 2.35 7.65
N GLN A 192 20.51 3.65 7.84
CA GLN A 192 19.57 4.54 8.53
C GLN A 192 18.40 4.94 7.63
N ASP A 193 18.65 5.15 6.33
CA ASP A 193 17.65 5.61 5.36
C ASP A 193 16.79 4.46 4.79
N LEU A 194 17.16 3.20 5.02
CA LEU A 194 16.45 2.04 4.48
C LEU A 194 15.01 1.94 5.01
N ARG A 195 14.06 2.15 4.09
CA ARG A 195 12.62 2.05 4.34
C ARG A 195 12.11 0.63 4.10
N ILE A 196 10.93 0.37 4.66
CA ILE A 196 10.19 -0.87 4.39
C ILE A 196 9.74 -0.86 2.93
N ASN A 197 10.00 -1.94 2.21
CA ASN A 197 9.52 -2.14 0.84
C ASN A 197 8.01 -2.44 0.87
N LEU A 198 7.20 -1.41 0.68
CA LEU A 198 5.74 -1.51 0.72
C LEU A 198 5.18 -2.39 -0.41
N ALA A 199 5.82 -2.40 -1.58
CA ALA A 199 5.42 -3.28 -2.68
C ALA A 199 5.58 -4.76 -2.28
N LEU A 200 6.67 -5.12 -1.60
CA LEU A 200 6.86 -6.49 -1.11
C LEU A 200 5.93 -6.81 0.06
N VAL A 201 5.62 -5.85 0.94
CA VAL A 201 4.56 -6.01 1.95
C VAL A 201 3.22 -6.32 1.28
N GLN A 202 2.84 -5.57 0.24
CA GLN A 202 1.60 -5.78 -0.50
C GLN A 202 1.60 -7.14 -1.20
N ALA A 203 2.68 -7.52 -1.89
CA ALA A 203 2.81 -8.82 -2.55
C ALA A 203 2.67 -9.99 -1.56
N ILE A 204 3.36 -9.92 -0.41
CA ILE A 204 3.25 -10.93 0.65
C ILE A 204 1.82 -11.00 1.19
N ARG A 205 1.17 -9.85 1.42
CA ARG A 205 -0.21 -9.80 1.89
C ARG A 205 -1.19 -10.39 0.87
N MET A 206 -1.06 -10.03 -0.41
CA MET A 206 -1.89 -10.55 -1.50
C MET A 206 -1.74 -12.06 -1.61
N ALA A 207 -0.51 -12.58 -1.56
CA ALA A 207 -0.27 -14.01 -1.57
C ALA A 207 -0.92 -14.69 -0.35
N LYS A 208 -0.74 -14.16 0.87
CA LYS A 208 -1.37 -14.67 2.10
C LYS A 208 -2.90 -14.70 1.99
N ALA A 209 -3.50 -13.63 1.46
CA ALA A 209 -4.94 -13.54 1.27
C ALA A 209 -5.45 -14.54 0.23
N ALA A 210 -4.75 -14.69 -0.90
CA ALA A 210 -5.10 -15.67 -1.93
C ALA A 210 -5.09 -17.10 -1.41
N ASN A 211 -4.11 -17.44 -0.57
CA ASN A 211 -4.04 -18.76 0.08
C ASN A 211 -5.23 -19.00 1.03
N ASN A 212 -5.65 -17.96 1.77
CA ASN A 212 -6.83 -18.06 2.63
C ASN A 212 -8.13 -18.12 1.81
N ALA A 213 -8.19 -17.40 0.69
CA ALA A 213 -9.36 -17.32 -0.21
C ALA A 213 -9.59 -18.59 -1.06
N SER A 214 -8.60 -19.50 -1.16
CA SER A 214 -8.84 -20.85 -1.70
C SER A 214 -9.82 -21.67 -0.87
N THR A 215 -10.14 -21.22 0.35
CA THR A 215 -11.38 -21.62 1.03
C THR A 215 -12.47 -20.69 0.52
N THR A 216 -13.43 -21.20 -0.26
CA THR A 216 -14.66 -20.51 -0.68
C THR A 216 -15.50 -20.14 0.54
N GLY A 217 -15.04 -19.16 1.31
CA GLY A 217 -15.74 -18.59 2.45
C GLY A 217 -16.86 -17.72 1.91
N GLU A 218 -18.09 -18.14 2.16
CA GLU A 218 -19.29 -17.34 1.97
C GLU A 218 -19.08 -15.95 2.59
N THR A 219 -19.25 -14.88 1.80
CA THR A 219 -19.06 -13.51 2.27
C THR A 219 -19.97 -13.28 3.48
N THR A 220 -19.38 -13.13 4.67
CA THR A 220 -20.16 -12.92 5.89
C THR A 220 -20.81 -11.54 5.87
N VAL A 221 -22.13 -11.52 5.65
CA VAL A 221 -22.95 -10.30 5.68
C VAL A 221 -23.25 -9.94 7.13
N TYR A 222 -22.84 -8.74 7.55
CA TYR A 222 -23.17 -8.21 8.86
C TYR A 222 -24.45 -7.36 8.81
N HIS A 223 -25.46 -7.78 9.58
CA HIS A 223 -26.73 -7.08 9.69
C HIS A 223 -26.73 -6.11 10.88
N TYR A 224 -26.80 -4.81 10.60
CA TYR A 224 -26.95 -3.79 11.63
C TYR A 224 -28.37 -3.79 12.21
N LYS A 225 -28.49 -3.80 13.54
CA LYS A 225 -29.78 -3.76 14.23
C LYS A 225 -30.55 -2.47 13.88
N GLU A 226 -31.84 -2.61 13.58
CA GLU A 226 -32.76 -1.50 13.28
C GLU A 226 -32.15 -0.54 12.24
N ASN A 227 -31.51 -1.10 11.22
CA ASN A 227 -30.86 -0.28 10.19
C ASN A 227 -31.89 0.22 9.19
N GLU A 228 -32.85 -0.61 8.83
CA GLU A 228 -33.92 -0.28 7.87
C GLU A 228 -34.84 0.83 8.39
N ASP A 229 -35.02 0.92 9.72
CA ASP A 229 -35.85 1.96 10.35
C ASP A 229 -35.16 3.33 10.43
N LYS A 230 -33.84 3.40 10.17
CA LYS A 230 -33.10 4.67 10.22
C LYS A 230 -33.29 5.44 8.91
N PRO A 231 -33.26 6.78 8.94
CA PRO A 231 -33.23 7.57 7.71
C PRO A 231 -31.89 7.41 6.98
N ASP A 232 -31.87 7.65 5.67
CA ASP A 232 -30.65 7.59 4.84
C ASP A 232 -29.56 8.58 5.28
N ARG A 233 -29.91 9.68 5.94
CA ARG A 233 -28.94 10.68 6.42
C ARG A 233 -28.87 10.67 7.93
N ALA A 234 -27.71 11.06 8.47
CA ALA A 234 -27.61 11.37 9.88
C ALA A 234 -28.63 12.44 10.31
N PHE A 235 -29.14 12.29 11.52
CA PHE A 235 -30.26 13.06 12.03
C PHE A 235 -30.03 13.46 13.49
N THR A 236 -30.58 14.60 13.88
CA THR A 236 -30.61 15.04 15.28
C THR A 236 -32.00 14.82 15.84
N THR A 237 -32.10 14.31 17.07
CA THR A 237 -33.37 14.17 17.79
C THR A 237 -33.59 15.37 18.73
N GLU A 238 -34.83 15.65 19.12
CA GLU A 238 -35.16 16.66 20.15
C GLU A 238 -34.46 16.41 21.49
N ARG A 239 -34.06 15.16 21.78
CA ARG A 239 -33.25 14.81 22.96
C ARG A 239 -31.83 15.42 22.95
N ALA A 240 -31.33 15.85 21.79
CA ALA A 240 -29.99 16.42 21.68
C ALA A 240 -29.94 17.78 22.40
N LYS A 241 -29.17 17.84 23.50
CA LYS A 241 -29.02 19.07 24.31
C LYS A 241 -28.49 20.28 23.52
N ARG A 242 -27.82 20.03 22.39
CA ARG A 242 -27.28 21.06 21.49
C ARG A 242 -27.48 20.61 20.05
N ALA A 243 -27.92 21.54 19.21
CA ALA A 243 -27.95 21.35 17.77
C ALA A 243 -26.53 21.10 17.22
N GLY A 244 -26.46 20.43 16.07
CA GLY A 244 -25.22 20.20 15.34
C GLY A 244 -24.84 18.72 15.21
N MET A 245 -24.06 18.43 14.17
CA MET A 245 -23.70 17.07 13.77
C MET A 245 -22.98 16.30 14.88
N ALA A 246 -22.23 16.98 15.75
CA ALA A 246 -21.52 16.35 16.87
C ALA A 246 -22.44 15.58 17.85
N ASN A 247 -23.75 15.87 17.86
CA ASN A 247 -24.75 15.16 18.67
C ASN A 247 -25.78 14.41 17.80
N ALA A 248 -25.54 14.31 16.50
CA ALA A 248 -26.38 13.55 15.59
C ALA A 248 -26.22 12.04 15.80
N SER A 249 -27.31 11.33 15.55
CA SER A 249 -27.32 9.89 15.34
C SER A 249 -27.00 9.58 13.89
N SER A 250 -26.31 8.46 13.67
CA SER A 250 -26.09 7.96 12.31
C SER A 250 -27.40 7.59 11.66
N GLY A 251 -27.52 7.88 10.37
CA GLY A 251 -28.51 7.24 9.51
C GLY A 251 -28.16 5.78 9.25
N GLN A 252 -28.79 5.21 8.22
CA GLN A 252 -28.53 3.83 7.78
C GLN A 252 -27.06 3.60 7.45
N ILE A 253 -26.52 2.45 7.85
CA ILE A 253 -25.25 1.94 7.33
C ILE A 253 -25.54 1.25 6.00
N PHE A 254 -24.86 1.64 4.95
CA PHE A 254 -25.09 1.17 3.58
C PHE A 254 -24.27 -0.06 3.21
N VAL A 255 -23.27 -0.38 4.04
CA VAL A 255 -22.36 -1.50 3.83
C VAL A 255 -22.66 -2.65 4.79
N THR A 256 -22.27 -3.85 4.42
CA THR A 256 -22.54 -5.08 5.20
C THR A 256 -21.30 -5.64 5.89
N ILE A 257 -20.24 -4.84 6.04
CA ILE A 257 -19.07 -5.23 6.83
C ILE A 257 -19.36 -5.18 8.34
N ALA A 258 -18.77 -6.11 9.08
CA ALA A 258 -18.77 -6.08 10.54
C ALA A 258 -17.98 -4.85 11.07
N PRO A 259 -18.29 -4.33 12.27
CA PRO A 259 -17.56 -3.20 12.86
C PRO A 259 -16.06 -3.43 13.03
N ASP A 260 -15.64 -4.69 13.18
CA ASP A 260 -14.26 -5.14 13.35
C ASP A 260 -13.59 -5.61 12.03
N TYR A 261 -14.27 -5.47 10.89
CA TYR A 261 -13.76 -5.86 9.58
C TYR A 261 -12.50 -5.10 9.16
N PHE A 262 -11.44 -5.85 8.82
CA PHE A 262 -10.17 -5.34 8.28
C PHE A 262 -10.19 -5.25 6.75
N GLY A 263 -9.49 -4.26 6.20
CA GLY A 263 -9.24 -4.17 4.76
C GLY A 263 -10.25 -3.30 4.01
N PRO A 264 -10.17 -3.29 2.67
CA PRO A 264 -11.04 -2.49 1.80
C PRO A 264 -12.47 -3.02 1.79
N ILE A 265 -13.44 -2.14 1.59
CA ILE A 265 -14.86 -2.51 1.48
C ILE A 265 -15.15 -2.79 0.02
N LEU A 266 -15.21 -4.07 -0.34
CA LEU A 266 -15.38 -4.52 -1.73
C LEU A 266 -16.85 -4.48 -2.18
N GLU A 267 -17.08 -4.79 -3.45
CA GLU A 267 -18.40 -4.79 -4.11
C GLU A 267 -19.43 -5.63 -3.36
N ASP A 268 -19.05 -6.83 -2.91
CA ASP A 268 -19.93 -7.76 -2.16
C ASP A 268 -20.43 -7.19 -0.83
N HIS A 269 -19.75 -6.18 -0.29
CA HIS A 269 -20.15 -5.48 0.94
C HIS A 269 -20.93 -4.19 0.70
N ASP A 270 -21.19 -3.84 -0.57
CA ASP A 270 -21.94 -2.66 -0.99
C ASP A 270 -23.17 -3.11 -1.82
N PRO A 271 -24.22 -3.61 -1.15
CA PRO A 271 -25.39 -4.18 -1.84
C PRO A 271 -26.19 -3.14 -2.63
N ARG A 272 -25.98 -1.84 -2.40
CA ARG A 272 -26.73 -0.76 -3.07
C ARG A 272 -26.08 -0.34 -4.38
N ARG A 273 -24.75 -0.21 -4.42
CA ARG A 273 -24.03 0.30 -5.60
C ARG A 273 -23.22 -0.77 -6.32
N ASN A 274 -22.99 -1.93 -5.69
CA ASN A 274 -22.16 -3.02 -6.19
C ASN A 274 -20.79 -2.53 -6.69
N ARG A 275 -20.20 -1.62 -5.92
CA ARG A 275 -18.98 -0.89 -6.31
C ARG A 275 -17.90 -0.94 -5.22
N GLY A 276 -18.34 -1.10 -3.98
CA GLY A 276 -17.48 -0.95 -2.81
C GLY A 276 -17.12 0.50 -2.55
N VAL A 277 -16.33 0.71 -1.51
CA VAL A 277 -15.71 2.00 -1.19
C VAL A 277 -14.35 2.07 -1.85
N ARG A 278 -14.20 2.98 -2.81
CA ARG A 278 -12.97 3.13 -3.60
C ARG A 278 -12.06 4.20 -3.00
N VAL A 279 -10.75 4.06 -3.22
CA VAL A 279 -9.79 5.13 -2.90
C VAL A 279 -10.19 6.38 -3.68
N GLY A 280 -10.29 7.51 -2.99
CA GLY A 280 -10.76 8.78 -3.56
C GLY A 280 -12.25 9.06 -3.35
N ASP A 281 -13.04 8.09 -2.86
CA ASP A 281 -14.40 8.39 -2.40
C ASP A 281 -14.35 9.43 -1.26
N HIS A 282 -15.23 10.42 -1.33
CA HIS A 282 -15.32 11.50 -0.36
C HIS A 282 -16.73 11.59 0.23
N TRP A 283 -16.82 12.11 1.45
CA TRP A 283 -18.06 12.27 2.18
C TRP A 283 -18.13 13.66 2.79
N LYS A 284 -19.34 14.17 2.99
CA LYS A 284 -19.55 15.52 3.53
C LYS A 284 -19.02 15.65 4.96
N ASP A 285 -19.14 14.61 5.76
CA ASP A 285 -18.75 14.61 7.16
C ASP A 285 -18.43 13.18 7.68
N ARG A 286 -18.01 13.11 8.94
CA ARG A 286 -17.68 11.87 9.64
C ARG A 286 -18.87 10.92 9.79
N MET A 287 -20.10 11.42 9.77
CA MET A 287 -21.30 10.59 9.84
C MET A 287 -21.54 9.87 8.52
N GLU A 288 -21.45 10.58 7.41
CA GLU A 288 -21.60 9.96 6.09
C GLU A 288 -20.48 8.94 5.82
N GLY A 289 -19.22 9.25 6.19
CA GLY A 289 -18.13 8.27 6.12
C GLY A 289 -18.35 7.03 7.00
N ARG A 290 -19.02 7.18 8.14
CA ARG A 290 -19.48 6.06 8.98
C ARG A 290 -20.53 5.21 8.28
N GLN A 291 -21.50 5.83 7.60
CA GLN A 291 -22.57 5.11 6.89
C GLN A 291 -22.01 4.21 5.77
N TRP A 292 -20.89 4.59 5.17
CA TRP A 292 -20.15 3.77 4.20
C TRP A 292 -19.09 2.86 4.83
N GLY A 293 -19.03 2.76 6.15
CA GLY A 293 -18.09 1.89 6.88
C GLY A 293 -16.60 2.23 6.76
N ALA A 294 -16.26 3.33 6.07
CA ALA A 294 -14.89 3.79 5.91
C ALA A 294 -14.23 4.01 7.28
N HIS A 295 -14.97 4.63 8.20
CA HIS A 295 -14.57 4.80 9.60
C HIS A 295 -15.80 4.91 10.53
N PHE A 296 -16.08 3.88 11.33
CA PHE A 296 -17.31 3.79 12.14
C PHE A 296 -17.41 4.77 13.32
N PRO A 297 -16.33 5.11 14.05
CA PRO A 297 -16.41 6.10 15.10
C PRO A 297 -16.75 7.48 14.54
N HIS A 298 -17.70 8.16 15.19
CA HIS A 298 -18.07 9.53 14.81
C HIS A 298 -16.99 10.56 15.18
N ILE A 299 -16.42 10.42 16.38
CA ILE A 299 -15.55 11.43 16.99
C ILE A 299 -14.11 10.93 17.11
N ALA A 300 -13.91 9.71 17.60
CA ALA A 300 -12.56 9.16 17.81
C ALA A 300 -11.80 9.10 16.48
N GLY A 301 -10.48 9.33 16.52
CA GLY A 301 -9.63 9.21 15.33
C GLY A 301 -9.30 7.76 14.97
N ILE A 302 -9.41 6.83 15.92
CA ILE A 302 -9.03 5.42 15.74
C ILE A 302 -10.27 4.54 15.95
N ALA A 303 -10.50 3.60 15.03
CA ALA A 303 -11.47 2.51 15.19
C ALA A 303 -10.69 1.21 15.48
N GLY A 304 -11.03 0.52 16.57
CA GLY A 304 -10.31 -0.68 16.97
C GLY A 304 -10.70 -1.25 18.32
N GLN A 305 -10.20 -2.45 18.59
CA GLN A 305 -10.22 -3.09 19.89
C GLN A 305 -8.80 -3.47 20.29
N SER A 306 -8.44 -3.25 21.56
CA SER A 306 -7.06 -3.42 22.06
C SER A 306 -6.50 -4.82 21.90
N THR A 307 -7.35 -5.84 21.79
CA THR A 307 -6.97 -7.25 21.65
C THR A 307 -7.13 -7.80 20.23
N HIS A 308 -7.76 -7.05 19.32
CA HIS A 308 -8.09 -7.51 17.97
C HIS A 308 -7.31 -6.75 16.90
N GLY A 309 -7.16 -5.43 17.07
CA GLY A 309 -6.50 -4.54 16.11
C GLY A 309 -7.35 -3.31 15.80
N ALA A 310 -6.74 -2.36 15.09
CA ALA A 310 -7.40 -1.18 14.54
C ALA A 310 -7.80 -1.39 13.07
N GLN A 311 -9.07 -1.16 12.74
CA GLN A 311 -9.61 -1.31 11.38
C GLN A 311 -9.44 -0.05 10.54
N SER A 312 -9.50 1.13 11.16
CA SER A 312 -9.38 2.40 10.45
C SER A 312 -8.90 3.55 11.33
N VAL A 313 -8.32 4.56 10.69
CA VAL A 313 -7.95 5.84 11.30
C VAL A 313 -8.48 7.02 10.49
N ALA A 314 -8.74 8.13 11.16
CA ALA A 314 -9.06 9.42 10.58
C ALA A 314 -7.95 10.42 10.91
N LEU A 315 -7.28 10.93 9.88
CA LEU A 315 -6.41 12.11 9.96
C LEU A 315 -7.32 13.34 9.89
N SER A 316 -7.25 14.24 10.87
CA SER A 316 -8.16 15.40 10.93
C SER A 316 -7.53 16.64 11.56
N GLY A 317 -6.19 16.68 11.66
CA GLY A 317 -5.45 17.79 12.28
C GLY A 317 -5.72 17.97 13.78
N GLY A 318 -6.14 16.89 14.45
CA GLY A 318 -6.52 16.92 15.87
C GLY A 318 -5.35 16.80 16.85
N TYR A 319 -4.15 16.45 16.37
CA TYR A 319 -2.92 16.30 17.15
C TYR A 319 -1.80 17.05 16.43
N LEU A 320 -1.02 17.83 17.19
CA LEU A 320 0.07 18.64 16.64
C LEU A 320 1.20 17.78 16.11
N ASP A 321 1.38 16.59 16.68
CA ASP A 321 2.46 15.65 16.36
C ASP A 321 2.16 14.77 15.13
N ASP A 322 0.99 14.96 14.49
CA ASP A 322 0.66 14.30 13.23
C ASP A 322 1.48 14.94 12.09
N GLU A 323 2.08 14.10 11.24
CA GLU A 323 2.76 14.54 10.01
C GLU A 323 2.22 13.75 8.83
N ASP A 324 1.69 14.42 7.80
CA ASP A 324 1.20 13.76 6.59
C ASP A 324 2.12 14.01 5.40
N HIS A 325 2.70 12.94 4.87
CA HIS A 325 3.60 12.94 3.71
C HIS A 325 2.96 12.19 2.52
N GLY A 326 1.62 12.03 2.52
CA GLY A 326 0.85 11.38 1.45
C GLY A 326 0.94 9.86 1.50
N GLU A 327 2.01 9.29 0.94
CA GLU A 327 2.22 7.82 0.89
C GLU A 327 2.41 7.20 2.27
N TRP A 328 2.99 7.97 3.19
CA TRP A 328 3.18 7.62 4.58
C TRP A 328 2.86 8.84 5.45
N PHE A 329 2.59 8.59 6.73
CA PHE A 329 2.30 9.62 7.70
C PHE A 329 2.70 9.14 9.09
N LEU A 330 2.98 10.08 9.98
CA LEU A 330 3.07 9.84 11.42
C LEU A 330 1.71 10.13 12.03
N TYR A 331 1.23 9.20 12.84
CA TYR A 331 -0.09 9.29 13.47
C TYR A 331 0.04 9.23 14.97
N THR A 332 -0.55 10.19 15.66
CA THR A 332 -0.51 10.30 17.10
C THR A 332 -1.58 9.42 17.73
N GLY A 333 -1.22 8.75 18.83
CA GLY A 333 -2.19 8.02 19.64
C GLY A 333 -3.29 8.94 20.20
N SER A 334 -4.37 8.34 20.66
CA SER A 334 -5.41 9.04 21.41
C SER A 334 -5.06 9.18 22.90
N GLY A 335 -5.66 10.16 23.56
CA GLY A 335 -5.49 10.40 24.99
C GLY A 335 -4.40 11.43 25.30
N GLY A 336 -3.89 11.42 26.53
CA GLY A 336 -2.97 12.45 27.02
C GLY A 336 -3.64 13.78 27.35
N ARG A 337 -4.98 13.82 27.40
CA ARG A 337 -5.80 15.03 27.50
C ARG A 337 -6.73 14.97 28.68
N ASP A 338 -6.88 16.07 29.40
CA ASP A 338 -7.99 16.23 30.33
C ASP A 338 -9.28 16.54 29.55
N LEU A 339 -10.18 15.57 29.54
CA LEU A 339 -11.51 15.65 28.91
C LEU A 339 -12.64 15.80 29.95
N SER A 340 -12.30 16.18 31.18
CA SER A 340 -13.27 16.55 32.20
C SER A 340 -14.25 17.63 31.71
N GLY A 341 -15.45 17.68 32.30
CA GLY A 341 -16.48 18.64 31.90
C GLY A 341 -17.13 18.35 30.55
N ASN A 342 -17.20 17.07 30.13
CA ASN A 342 -17.85 16.62 28.89
C ASN A 342 -17.20 17.21 27.62
N LYS A 343 -15.88 17.41 27.66
CA LYS A 343 -15.09 17.80 26.48
C LYS A 343 -14.86 16.57 25.60
N ARG A 344 -14.92 16.78 24.28
CA ARG A 344 -14.58 15.73 23.29
C ARG A 344 -13.13 15.81 22.84
N THR A 345 -12.53 16.99 22.92
CA THR A 345 -11.14 17.27 22.54
C THR A 345 -10.54 18.29 23.53
N SER A 346 -9.21 18.34 23.59
CA SER A 346 -8.44 19.39 24.26
C SER A 346 -7.22 19.69 23.38
N LYS A 347 -6.81 20.94 23.30
CA LYS A 347 -5.55 21.32 22.63
C LYS A 347 -4.34 21.00 23.52
N GLU A 348 -4.54 21.00 24.84
CA GLU A 348 -3.50 20.74 25.81
C GLU A 348 -3.34 19.23 26.03
N GLN A 349 -2.12 18.74 25.83
CA GLN A 349 -1.69 17.44 26.30
C GLN A 349 -1.21 17.62 27.75
N SER A 350 -1.94 17.04 28.71
CA SER A 350 -1.72 17.24 30.15
C SER A 350 -1.04 16.06 30.84
N PHE A 351 -0.87 14.93 30.16
CA PHE A 351 -0.16 13.75 30.66
C PHE A 351 0.27 12.83 29.52
N ASP A 352 1.20 11.93 29.81
CA ASP A 352 1.72 10.98 28.82
C ASP A 352 0.63 10.02 28.31
N GLN A 353 0.61 9.84 26.99
CA GLN A 353 -0.22 8.81 26.38
C GLN A 353 0.29 7.41 26.74
N LYS A 354 -0.62 6.43 26.74
CA LYS A 354 -0.32 5.02 27.02
C LYS A 354 -0.71 4.14 25.84
N PHE A 355 -0.02 3.01 25.68
CA PHE A 355 -0.40 1.94 24.75
C PHE A 355 -1.54 1.09 25.31
N GLU A 356 -2.69 1.72 25.52
CA GLU A 356 -3.92 1.11 26.00
C GLU A 356 -5.08 1.39 25.02
N LYS A 357 -6.18 0.64 25.15
CA LYS A 357 -7.42 0.87 24.38
C LYS A 357 -7.15 0.98 22.86
N LEU A 358 -7.46 2.12 22.24
CA LEU A 358 -7.31 2.34 20.81
C LEU A 358 -5.83 2.43 20.37
N ASN A 359 -4.95 2.91 21.24
CA ASN A 359 -3.51 2.96 20.95
C ASN A 359 -2.93 1.54 20.94
N ALA A 360 -3.40 0.68 21.85
CA ALA A 360 -3.09 -0.75 21.82
C ALA A 360 -3.63 -1.42 20.54
N ALA A 361 -4.82 -1.04 20.07
CA ALA A 361 -5.38 -1.56 18.82
C ALA A 361 -4.48 -1.27 17.61
N LEU A 362 -3.97 -0.03 17.48
CA LEU A 362 -2.99 0.31 16.44
C LEU A 362 -1.69 -0.48 16.57
N ARG A 363 -1.19 -0.66 17.80
CA ARG A 363 -0.01 -1.48 18.07
C ARG A 363 -0.22 -2.92 17.62
N VAL A 364 -1.39 -3.51 17.89
CA VAL A 364 -1.75 -4.86 17.43
C VAL A 364 -1.76 -4.93 15.90
N SER A 365 -2.40 -3.99 15.21
CA SER A 365 -2.37 -3.94 13.73
C SER A 365 -0.95 -3.81 13.18
N CYS A 366 -0.09 -3.02 13.82
CA CYS A 366 1.31 -2.89 13.42
C CYS A 366 2.10 -4.19 13.59
N LEU A 367 1.93 -4.87 14.74
CA LEU A 367 2.63 -6.14 15.04
C LEU A 367 2.17 -7.28 14.14
N ASN A 368 0.87 -7.37 13.86
CA ASN A 368 0.30 -8.45 13.04
C ASN A 368 0.25 -8.12 11.55
N GLY A 369 0.58 -6.88 11.17
CA GLY A 369 0.56 -6.42 9.80
C GLY A 369 -0.85 -6.30 9.20
N TYR A 370 -1.88 -6.10 10.04
CA TYR A 370 -3.26 -5.91 9.58
C TYR A 370 -3.42 -4.61 8.78
N PRO A 371 -4.26 -4.61 7.73
CA PRO A 371 -4.55 -3.39 6.97
C PRO A 371 -5.40 -2.44 7.82
N VAL A 372 -5.13 -1.15 7.70
CA VAL A 372 -5.88 -0.07 8.37
C VAL A 372 -6.39 0.87 7.28
N ARG A 373 -7.71 1.06 7.19
CA ARG A 373 -8.29 2.07 6.28
C ARG A 373 -7.94 3.46 6.79
N VAL A 374 -7.61 4.38 5.90
CA VAL A 374 -7.25 5.76 6.24
C VAL A 374 -8.25 6.70 5.61
N VAL A 375 -8.88 7.53 6.43
CA VAL A 375 -9.72 8.66 6.01
C VAL A 375 -8.94 9.94 6.33
N ARG A 376 -8.89 10.88 5.37
CA ARG A 376 -8.24 12.18 5.52
C ARG A 376 -9.29 13.28 5.50
#